data_AF-A0A529I0V0-F1
#
_entry.id   AF-A0A529I0V0-F1
#
_cell.length_a   1.000
_cell.length_b   1.000
_cell.length_c   1.000
_cell.angle_alpha   90.00
_cell.angle_beta   90.00
_cell.angle_gamma   90.00
#
_symmetry.space_group_name_H-M   'P 1'
#
loop_
_entity.id
_entity.type
_entity.pdbx_description
1 polymer ?
#
loop_
_entity_poly.entity_id
_entity_poly.type
_entity_poly.pdbx_seq_one_letter_code
_entity_poly.pdbx_strand_id
1 'polypeptide(L)'
;MRLAVIPARGGSKRIPRKNIRTFGGLPIIAWSIRAAIQSGCFDRIIVSTDDAEIAEVAKECGAEAPFLRPGDLSDDHTGTVPVVAHDIRWFATEGAVAKEVCCLY
;
A
#
# COMPACT_ATOMS: atom_id res chain seq x y z
N MET A 1 -3.20 -7.61 -15.08
CA MET A 1 -2.89 -6.20 -14.81
C MET A 1 -1.48 -6.05 -14.23
N ARG A 2 -0.88 -4.87 -14.35
CA ARG A 2 0.33 -4.42 -13.66
C ARG A 2 -0.06 -3.74 -12.36
N LEU A 3 0.30 -4.35 -11.24
CA LEU A 3 -0.11 -3.91 -9.91
C LEU A 3 1.08 -3.28 -9.18
N ALA A 4 0.91 -2.04 -8.70
CA ALA A 4 1.79 -1.46 -7.69
C ALA A 4 1.21 -1.70 -6.29
N VAL A 5 2.04 -2.21 -5.39
CA VAL A 5 1.71 -2.43 -3.97
C VAL A 5 2.59 -1.52 -3.13
N ILE A 6 1.97 -0.69 -2.29
CA ILE A 6 2.64 0.19 -1.33
C ILE A 6 2.29 -0.29 0.08
N PRO A 7 3.16 -1.06 0.77
CA PRO A 7 2.91 -1.49 2.13
C PRO A 7 3.03 -0.33 3.12
N ALA A 8 1.96 -0.04 3.87
CA ALA A 8 1.94 1.06 4.83
C ALA A 8 1.24 0.64 6.13
N ARG A 9 1.94 -0.04 7.05
CA ARG A 9 1.35 -0.41 8.34
C ARG A 9 1.15 0.78 9.30
N GLY A 10 0.14 0.71 10.16
CA GLY A 10 -0.09 1.68 11.24
C GLY A 10 0.97 1.64 12.34
N GLY A 11 1.42 0.44 12.70
CA GLY A 11 2.40 0.16 13.78
C GLY A 11 3.85 0.57 13.48
N SER A 12 4.11 1.84 13.22
CA SER A 12 5.48 2.36 13.03
C SER A 12 6.20 2.57 14.36
N LYS A 13 7.28 1.82 14.62
CA LYS A 13 8.03 1.82 15.90
C LYS A 13 8.79 3.10 16.20
N ARG A 14 9.57 3.60 15.23
CA ARG A 14 10.49 4.74 15.45
C ARG A 14 9.77 6.08 15.36
N ILE A 15 8.86 6.21 14.40
CA ILE A 15 8.05 7.40 14.18
C ILE A 15 6.59 6.95 14.19
N PRO A 16 5.82 7.23 15.26
CA PRO A 16 4.41 6.90 15.31
C PRO A 16 3.66 7.46 14.09
N ARG A 17 2.77 6.66 13.51
CA ARG A 17 1.99 7.00 12.31
C ARG A 17 2.83 7.56 11.15
N LYS A 18 4.08 7.08 10.99
CA LYS A 18 5.07 7.54 9.98
C LYS A 18 4.44 7.78 8.62
N ASN A 19 3.67 6.82 8.12
CA ASN A 19 3.16 6.80 6.75
C ASN A 19 2.27 8.00 6.41
N ILE A 20 1.51 8.52 7.37
CA ILE A 20 0.64 9.69 7.17
C ILE A 20 1.19 10.97 7.77
N ARG A 21 2.37 10.91 8.39
CA ARG A 21 3.03 12.10 8.92
C ARG A 21 3.45 13.01 7.78
N THR A 22 3.25 14.31 7.94
CA THR A 22 3.67 15.31 6.95
C THR A 22 5.20 15.34 6.80
N PHE A 23 5.66 15.26 5.56
CA PHE A 23 7.05 15.37 5.14
C PHE A 23 7.11 16.11 3.81
N GLY A 24 7.79 17.26 3.76
CA GLY A 24 7.84 18.10 2.56
C GLY A 24 6.48 18.65 2.13
N GLY A 25 5.56 18.88 3.09
CA GLY A 25 4.21 19.41 2.82
C GLY A 25 3.14 18.38 2.46
N LEU A 26 3.48 17.09 2.40
CA LEU A 26 2.55 16.00 2.09
C LEU A 26 2.71 14.83 3.06
N PRO A 27 1.69 13.97 3.25
CA PRO A 27 1.86 12.69 3.93
C PRO A 27 3.00 11.88 3.29
N ILE A 28 3.83 11.18 4.07
CA ILE A 28 4.97 10.40 3.54
C ILE A 28 4.54 9.45 2.41
N ILE A 29 3.44 8.71 2.57
CA ILE A 29 2.93 7.78 1.54
C ILE A 29 2.53 8.47 0.23
N ALA A 30 2.19 9.76 0.27
CA ALA A 30 1.77 10.49 -0.93
C ALA A 30 2.87 10.56 -1.98
N TRP A 31 4.14 10.55 -1.56
CA TRP A 31 5.28 10.60 -2.48
C TRP A 31 5.38 9.35 -3.35
N SER A 32 5.25 8.17 -2.74
CA SER A 32 5.32 6.88 -3.44
C SER A 32 4.09 6.67 -4.32
N ILE A 33 2.91 7.08 -3.84
CA ILE A 33 1.67 7.09 -4.65
C ILE A 33 1.83 7.99 -5.88
N ARG A 34 2.31 9.22 -5.71
CA ARG A 34 2.52 10.17 -6.81
C ARG A 34 3.54 9.65 -7.82
N ALA A 35 4.65 9.08 -7.35
CA ALA A 35 5.65 8.48 -8.23
C ALA A 35 5.05 7.34 -9.06
N ALA A 36 4.25 6.46 -8.44
CA ALA A 36 3.56 5.38 -9.14
C ALA A 36 2.58 5.92 -10.20
N ILE A 37 1.76 6.93 -9.85
CA ILE A 37 0.81 7.57 -10.79
C ILE A 37 1.56 8.22 -11.95
N GLN A 38 2.56 9.06 -11.66
CA GLN A 38 3.32 9.81 -12.66
C GLN A 38 4.12 8.90 -13.60
N SER A 39 4.50 7.70 -13.14
CA SER A 39 5.22 6.75 -13.98
C SER A 39 4.40 6.23 -15.16
N GLY A 40 3.05 6.18 -15.04
CA GLY A 40 2.18 5.55 -16.04
C GLY A 40 2.43 4.04 -16.24
N CYS A 41 3.18 3.40 -15.33
CA CYS A 41 3.59 2.00 -15.48
C CYS A 41 2.53 0.99 -15.02
N PHE A 42 1.55 1.41 -14.21
CA PHE A 42 0.66 0.52 -13.48
C PHE A 42 -0.81 0.73 -13.86
N ASP A 43 -1.54 -0.38 -13.97
CA ASP A 43 -2.98 -0.36 -14.19
C ASP A 43 -3.73 -0.03 -12.88
N ARG A 44 -3.17 -0.48 -11.74
CA ARG A 44 -3.70 -0.24 -10.40
C ARG A 44 -2.58 0.01 -9.41
N ILE A 45 -2.83 0.93 -8.49
CA ILE A 45 -1.90 1.33 -7.44
C ILE A 45 -2.64 1.17 -6.12
N ILE A 46 -2.18 0.26 -5.28
CA ILE A 46 -2.80 -0.01 -3.98
C ILE A 46 -1.89 0.35 -2.82
N VAL A 47 -2.50 0.77 -1.72
CA VAL A 47 -1.87 0.82 -0.40
C VAL A 47 -2.40 -0.36 0.42
N SER A 48 -1.48 -1.22 0.84
CA SER A 48 -1.78 -2.36 1.71
C SER A 48 -1.50 -1.97 3.16
N THR A 49 -2.56 -1.83 3.96
CA THR A 49 -2.50 -1.30 5.32
C THR A 49 -3.50 -2.01 6.24
N ASP A 50 -3.16 -2.10 7.52
CA ASP A 50 -4.00 -2.53 8.63
C ASP A 50 -4.73 -1.37 9.33
N ASP A 51 -4.49 -0.13 8.91
CA ASP A 51 -4.96 1.08 9.58
C ASP A 51 -5.93 1.86 8.69
N ALA A 52 -7.14 2.10 9.19
CA ALA A 52 -8.21 2.75 8.44
C ALA A 52 -7.88 4.21 8.04
N GLU A 53 -7.18 4.95 8.89
CA GLU A 53 -6.81 6.34 8.56
C GLU A 53 -5.72 6.37 7.48
N ILE A 54 -4.78 5.42 7.50
CA ILE A 54 -3.81 5.28 6.39
C ILE A 54 -4.54 4.94 5.08
N ALA A 55 -5.56 4.09 5.12
CA ALA A 55 -6.36 3.74 3.94
C ALA A 55 -7.10 4.96 3.36
N GLU A 56 -7.69 5.81 4.22
CA GLU A 56 -8.36 7.02 3.76
C GLU A 56 -7.38 8.03 3.16
N VAL A 57 -6.24 8.29 3.81
CA VAL A 57 -5.21 9.18 3.26
C VAL A 57 -4.66 8.65 1.92
N ALA A 58 -4.52 7.33 1.77
CA ALA A 58 -4.12 6.72 0.50
C ALA A 58 -5.11 7.02 -0.63
N LYS A 59 -6.42 6.92 -0.35
CA LYS A 59 -7.50 7.24 -1.30
C LYS A 59 -7.49 8.73 -1.68
N GLU A 60 -7.33 9.61 -0.70
CA GLU A 60 -7.18 11.05 -0.94
C GLU A 60 -5.96 11.38 -1.82
N CYS A 61 -4.90 10.58 -1.73
CA CYS A 61 -3.70 10.70 -2.56
C CYS A 61 -3.83 10.08 -3.97
N GLY A 62 -4.96 9.42 -4.28
CA GLY A 62 -5.24 8.82 -5.58
C GLY A 62 -4.82 7.36 -5.74
N ALA A 63 -4.43 6.67 -4.67
CA ALA A 63 -4.27 5.23 -4.66
C ALA A 63 -5.55 4.53 -4.19
N GLU A 64 -5.62 3.22 -4.38
CA GLU A 64 -6.70 2.39 -3.87
C GLU A 64 -6.32 1.76 -2.53
N ALA A 65 -7.30 1.52 -1.66
CA ALA A 65 -7.13 0.72 -0.44
C ALA A 65 -8.33 -0.23 -0.33
N PRO A 66 -8.36 -1.31 -1.13
CA PRO A 66 -9.56 -2.11 -1.34
C PRO A 66 -9.94 -3.01 -0.15
N PHE A 67 -9.02 -3.20 0.79
CA PHE A 67 -9.21 -3.98 2.01
C PHE A 67 -8.34 -3.44 3.12
N LEU A 68 -8.65 -3.84 4.36
CA LEU A 68 -7.72 -3.75 5.48
C LEU A 68 -6.95 -5.07 5.57
N ARG A 69 -5.63 -4.96 5.58
CA ARG A 69 -4.73 -6.11 5.68
C ARG A 69 -4.90 -6.77 7.05
N PRO A 70 -4.99 -8.10 7.11
CA PRO A 70 -4.99 -8.85 8.36
C PRO A 70 -3.81 -8.48 9.29
N GLY A 71 -4.08 -8.44 10.60
CA GLY A 71 -3.10 -7.98 11.60
C GLY A 71 -1.87 -8.90 11.73
N ASP A 72 -2.02 -10.19 11.46
CA ASP A 72 -0.95 -11.19 11.40
C ASP A 72 0.06 -10.92 10.27
N LEU A 73 -0.31 -10.08 9.30
CA LEU A 73 0.58 -9.63 8.21
C LEU A 73 1.14 -8.21 8.45
N SER A 74 0.95 -7.65 9.63
CA SER A 74 1.33 -6.26 9.93
C SER A 74 2.24 -6.10 11.14
N ASP A 75 2.76 -7.22 11.66
CA ASP A 75 3.73 -7.22 12.75
C ASP A 75 5.15 -6.85 12.27
N ASP A 76 6.12 -6.90 13.19
CA ASP A 76 7.52 -6.58 12.91
C ASP A 76 8.33 -7.70 12.27
N HIS A 77 7.78 -8.90 12.23
CA HIS A 77 8.44 -10.10 11.73
C HIS A 77 7.96 -10.46 10.32
N THR A 78 6.83 -9.89 9.90
CA THR A 78 6.25 -10.07 8.59
C THR A 78 7.08 -9.33 7.54
N GLY A 79 7.70 -10.10 6.64
CA GLY A 79 8.40 -9.54 5.49
C GLY A 79 7.44 -9.00 4.41
N THR A 80 8.01 -8.33 3.41
CA THR A 80 7.25 -7.79 2.28
C THR A 80 6.57 -8.88 1.42
N VAL A 81 7.22 -10.04 1.27
CA VAL A 81 6.73 -11.14 0.43
C VAL A 81 5.32 -11.63 0.84
N PRO A 82 5.04 -11.99 2.10
CA PRO A 82 3.70 -12.43 2.50
C PRO A 82 2.63 -11.34 2.36
N VAL A 83 2.98 -10.07 2.56
CA VAL A 83 2.09 -8.91 2.29
C VAL A 83 1.71 -8.86 0.83
N VAL A 84 2.69 -8.83 -0.07
CA VAL A 84 2.44 -8.79 -1.52
C VAL A 84 1.66 -10.03 -1.98
N ALA A 85 1.97 -11.20 -1.43
CA ALA A 85 1.26 -12.44 -1.75
C ALA A 85 -0.21 -12.41 -1.30
N HIS A 86 -0.50 -11.80 -0.15
CA HIS A 86 -1.88 -11.56 0.29
C HIS A 86 -2.63 -10.68 -0.71
N ASP A 87 -2.02 -9.57 -1.13
CA ASP A 87 -2.65 -8.60 -2.02
C ASP A 87 -2.94 -9.20 -3.41
N ILE A 88 -2.00 -9.99 -3.95
CA ILE A 88 -2.19 -10.75 -5.20
C ILE A 88 -3.36 -11.73 -5.07
N ARG A 89 -3.44 -12.47 -3.95
CA ARG A 89 -4.51 -13.45 -3.73
C ARG A 89 -5.87 -12.76 -3.62
N TRP A 90 -5.96 -11.64 -2.91
CA TRP A 90 -7.19 -10.87 -2.81
C TRP A 90 -7.68 -10.42 -4.19
N PHE A 91 -6.78 -9.92 -5.04
CA PHE A 91 -7.16 -9.54 -6.39
C PHE A 91 -7.58 -10.73 -7.27
N ALA A 92 -6.93 -11.88 -7.09
CA ALA A 92 -7.34 -13.09 -7.78
C ALA A 92 -8.76 -13.55 -7.39
N THR A 93 -9.17 -13.39 -6.12
CA THR A 93 -10.54 -13.72 -5.68
C THR A 93 -11.59 -12.76 -6.25
N GLU A 94 -11.22 -11.50 -6.50
CA GLU A 94 -12.07 -10.50 -7.17
C GLU A 94 -12.04 -10.61 -8.71
N GLY A 95 -11.40 -11.65 -9.27
CA GLY A 95 -11.32 -11.86 -10.72
C GLY A 95 -10.30 -10.98 -11.46
N ALA A 96 -9.47 -10.23 -10.73
CA ALA A 96 -8.46 -9.33 -11.29
C ALA A 96 -7.04 -9.93 -11.17
N VAL A 97 -6.60 -10.71 -12.16
CA VAL A 97 -5.28 -11.37 -12.08
C VAL A 97 -4.12 -10.38 -12.34
N ALA A 98 -3.22 -10.26 -11.37
CA ALA A 98 -1.95 -9.54 -11.53
C ALA A 98 -0.95 -10.39 -12.34
N LYS A 99 -0.44 -9.84 -13.44
CA LYS A 99 0.59 -10.49 -14.28
C LYS A 99 2.00 -10.06 -13.88
N GLU A 100 2.11 -8.81 -13.44
CA GLU A 100 3.34 -8.18 -12.98
C GLU A 100 3.00 -7.41 -11.70
N VAL A 101 3.88 -7.50 -10.70
CA VAL A 101 3.67 -6.84 -9.40
C VAL A 101 4.96 -6.15 -9.00
N CYS A 102 4.84 -4.88 -8.62
CA CYS A 102 5.93 -4.08 -8.09
C CYS A 102 5.61 -3.64 -6.67
N CYS A 103 6.52 -3.89 -5.73
CA CYS A 103 6.44 -3.32 -4.40
C CYS A 103 7.18 -1.98 -4.36
N LEU A 104 6.52 -0.94 -3.90
CA LEU A 104 7.05 0.43 -3.80
C LEU A 104 7.08 0.90 -2.35
N TYR A 105 8.02 1.80 -2.04
CA TYR A 105 8.19 2.44 -0.73
C TYR A 105 8.37 3.95 -0.89
#